data_AF-A0A183GHY2-F1
#
_entry.id   AF-A0A183GHY2-F1
#
_cell.length_a   1.000
_cell.length_b   1.000
_cell.length_c   1.000
_cell.angle_alpha   90.00
_cell.angle_beta   90.00
_cell.angle_gamma   90.00
#
_symmetry.space_group_name_H-M   'P 1'
#
loop_
_entity.id
_entity.type
_entity.pdbx_description
1 polymer ?
#
loop_
_entity_poly.entity_id
_entity_poly.type
_entity_poly.pdbx_seq_one_letter_code
_entity_poly.pdbx_strand_id
1 'polypeptide(L)'
;MRQQYALGRVLRKRYMNDSSPLLDKRYHSKQVYIRSTDVNRTLISAYSNAAGMFAGGEAGKDYPSQAESVRRDALFSKEAQLGYVAD
;
A
#
# COMPACT_ATOMS: atom_id res chain seq x y z
N MET A 1 11.21 -10.53 2.39
CA MET A 1 9.79 -10.28 2.09
C MET A 1 8.84 -11.18 2.87
N ARG A 2 8.75 -12.49 2.54
CA ARG A 2 7.73 -13.40 3.08
C ARG A 2 7.63 -13.45 4.61
N GLN A 3 8.77 -13.49 5.29
CA GLN A 3 8.83 -13.51 6.76
C GLN A 3 8.23 -12.25 7.38
N GLN A 4 8.58 -11.07 6.85
CA GLN A 4 8.07 -9.78 7.36
C GLN A 4 6.58 -9.61 7.08
N TYR A 5 6.10 -10.09 5.93
CA TYR A 5 4.68 -10.13 5.63
C TYR A 5 3.91 -11.05 6.58
N ALA A 6 4.44 -12.25 6.86
CA ALA A 6 3.86 -13.17 7.83
C ALA A 6 3.81 -12.56 9.24
N LEU A 7 4.89 -11.87 9.65
CA LEU A 7 4.92 -11.10 10.89
C LEU A 7 3.82 -10.04 10.93
N GLY A 8 3.65 -9.25 9.87
CA GLY A 8 2.58 -8.25 9.77
C GLY A 8 1.18 -8.84 9.99
N ARG A 9 0.91 -10.04 9.45
CA ARG A 9 -0.36 -10.75 9.68
C ARG A 9 -0.54 -11.19 11.14
N VAL A 10 0.52 -11.57 11.83
CA VAL A 10 0.48 -11.89 13.27
C VAL A 10 0.15 -10.63 14.07
N LEU A 11 0.79 -9.50 13.75
CA LEU A 11 0.50 -8.21 14.40
C LEU A 11 -0.94 -7.77 14.16
N ARG A 12 -1.47 -7.92 12.94
CA ARG A 12 -2.89 -7.65 12.63
C ARG A 12 -3.83 -8.44 13.54
N LYS A 13 -3.60 -9.74 13.69
CA LYS A 13 -4.43 -10.58 14.58
C LYS A 13 -4.38 -10.08 16.02
N ARG A 14 -3.19 -9.74 16.51
CA ARG A 14 -2.97 -9.32 17.89
C ARG A 14 -3.54 -7.94 18.22
N TYR A 15 -3.40 -6.96 17.33
CA TYR A 15 -3.71 -5.56 17.66
C TYR A 15 -5.01 -5.04 17.04
N MET A 16 -5.63 -5.76 16.09
CA MET A 16 -6.88 -5.33 15.42
C MET A 16 -8.04 -6.33 15.54
N ASN A 17 -7.76 -7.62 15.78
CA ASN A 17 -8.78 -8.67 15.82
C ASN A 17 -9.01 -9.26 17.21
N ASP A 18 -8.34 -8.74 18.24
CA ASP A 18 -8.59 -9.13 19.63
C ASP A 18 -9.88 -8.45 20.14
N SER A 19 -10.39 -8.95 21.26
CA SER A 19 -11.57 -8.47 21.99
C SER A 19 -11.51 -7.00 22.41
N SER A 20 -10.30 -6.44 22.54
CA SER A 20 -10.05 -5.01 22.74
C SER A 20 -9.03 -4.52 21.69
N PRO A 21 -9.50 -4.03 20.53
CA PRO A 21 -8.59 -3.63 19.45
C PRO A 21 -7.87 -2.33 19.79
N LEU A 22 -6.53 -2.34 19.69
CA LEU A 22 -5.70 -1.14 19.85
C LEU A 22 -5.70 -0.28 18.58
N LEU A 23 -5.80 -0.92 17.42
CA LEU A 23 -5.73 -0.28 16.11
C LEU A 23 -6.98 -0.59 15.30
N ASP A 24 -7.36 0.36 14.44
CA ASP A 24 -8.45 0.12 13.50
C ASP A 24 -8.06 -0.94 12.48
N LYS A 25 -9.07 -1.65 11.95
CA LYS A 25 -8.88 -2.67 10.90
C LYS A 25 -8.33 -2.08 9.60
N ARG A 26 -8.50 -0.76 9.41
CA ARG A 26 -8.00 0.03 8.28
C ARG A 26 -6.84 0.91 8.73
N TYR A 27 -5.99 1.28 7.80
CA TYR A 27 -4.86 2.14 8.10
C TYR A 27 -5.34 3.56 8.43
N HIS A 28 -4.97 4.08 9.60
CA HIS A 28 -5.16 5.47 9.99
C HIS A 28 -3.81 6.11 10.32
N SER A 29 -3.44 7.16 9.59
CA SER A 29 -2.11 7.80 9.72
C SER A 29 -1.84 8.42 11.09
N LYS A 30 -2.88 8.77 11.86
CA LYS A 30 -2.73 9.28 13.23
C LYS A 30 -2.50 8.19 14.27
N GLN A 31 -2.83 6.92 13.97
CA GLN A 31 -2.66 5.81 14.91
C GLN A 31 -1.29 5.14 14.80
N VAL A 32 -0.65 5.20 13.62
CA VAL A 32 0.55 4.42 13.34
C VAL A 32 1.62 5.29 12.69
N TYR A 33 2.79 5.32 13.31
CA TYR A 33 4.00 5.94 12.78
C TYR A 33 5.02 4.85 12.46
N ILE A 34 5.47 4.79 11.19
CA ILE A 34 6.44 3.79 10.70
C ILE A 34 7.74 4.52 10.38
N ARG A 35 8.84 4.08 11.00
CA ARG A 35 10.19 4.61 10.75
C ARG A 35 11.16 3.46 10.51
N SER A 36 12.07 3.63 9.56
CA SER A 36 13.17 2.70 9.30
C SER A 36 14.45 3.44 8.97
N THR A 37 15.59 2.75 8.99
CA THR A 37 16.86 3.29 8.48
C THR A 37 16.83 3.41 6.96
N ASP A 38 17.62 4.32 6.40
CA ASP A 38 17.69 4.59 4.96
C ASP A 38 18.56 3.55 4.21
N VAL A 39 18.14 2.29 4.25
CA VAL A 39 18.73 1.22 3.43
C VAL A 39 17.63 0.34 2.86
N ASN A 40 17.83 -0.15 1.64
CA ASN A 40 16.81 -0.88 0.89
C ASN A 40 16.22 -2.05 1.70
N ARG A 41 17.07 -2.85 2.37
CA ARG A 41 16.59 -4.01 3.14
C ARG A 41 15.62 -3.64 4.26
N THR A 42 15.76 -2.48 4.91
CA THR A 42 14.89 -2.06 6.01
C THR A 42 13.63 -1.39 5.50
N LEU A 43 13.71 -0.58 4.44
CA LEU A 43 12.55 -0.01 3.76
C LEU A 43 11.62 -1.12 3.25
N ILE A 44 12.20 -2.07 2.54
CA ILE A 44 11.51 -3.22 1.95
C ILE A 44 10.91 -4.13 3.03
N SER A 45 11.60 -4.28 4.17
CA SER A 45 11.09 -5.05 5.31
C SER A 45 9.91 -4.35 5.99
N ALA A 46 10.01 -3.04 6.25
CA ALA A 46 8.94 -2.25 6.83
C ALA A 46 7.70 -2.25 5.93
N TYR A 47 7.89 -2.09 4.62
CA TYR A 47 6.81 -2.16 3.64
C TYR A 47 6.11 -3.53 3.63
N SER A 48 6.88 -4.62 3.63
CA SER A 48 6.33 -5.98 3.72
C SER A 48 5.49 -6.20 4.96
N ASN A 49 5.99 -5.70 6.10
CA ASN A 49 5.31 -5.83 7.38
C ASN A 49 3.98 -5.05 7.38
N ALA A 50 4.01 -3.79 6.91
CA ALA A 50 2.82 -2.96 6.77
C ALA A 50 1.80 -3.59 5.81
N ALA A 51 2.24 -4.13 4.67
CA ALA A 51 1.37 -4.81 3.71
C ALA A 51 0.69 -6.06 4.32
N GLY A 52 1.38 -6.82 5.16
CA GLY A 52 0.80 -7.95 5.89
C GLY A 52 -0.17 -7.51 6.99
N MET A 53 0.10 -6.36 7.60
CA MET A 53 -0.70 -5.81 8.70
C MET A 53 -1.98 -5.12 8.22
N PHE A 54 -1.97 -4.45 7.06
CA PHE A 54 -3.07 -3.65 6.50
C PHE A 54 -3.59 -4.17 5.15
N ALA A 55 -3.77 -5.48 5.02
CA ALA A 55 -4.20 -6.12 3.76
C ALA A 55 -5.67 -5.86 3.33
N GLY A 56 -6.39 -4.93 3.97
CA GLY A 56 -7.84 -4.75 3.83
C GLY A 56 -8.29 -3.45 3.15
N GLY A 57 -7.45 -2.88 2.27
CA GLY A 57 -7.79 -1.65 1.56
C GLY A 57 -8.89 -1.83 0.52
N GLU A 58 -9.74 -0.82 0.36
CA GLU A 58 -10.81 -0.79 -0.65
C GLU A 58 -10.32 -0.16 -1.96
N ALA A 59 -10.50 -0.88 -3.08
CA ALA A 59 -10.23 -0.36 -4.41
C ALA A 59 -11.13 0.84 -4.72
N GLY A 60 -10.56 1.87 -5.35
CA GLY A 60 -11.22 3.15 -5.65
C GLY A 60 -11.27 4.13 -4.48
N LYS A 61 -10.97 3.71 -3.25
CA LYS A 61 -10.92 4.58 -2.07
C LYS A 61 -9.50 4.71 -1.51
N ASP A 62 -8.88 3.58 -1.17
CA ASP A 62 -7.56 3.54 -0.56
C ASP A 62 -6.44 3.43 -1.61
N TYR A 63 -6.73 2.81 -2.75
CA TYR A 63 -5.87 2.76 -3.94
C TYR A 63 -6.72 2.84 -5.22
N PRO A 64 -6.17 3.33 -6.35
CA PRO A 64 -6.91 3.44 -7.60
C PRO A 64 -7.55 2.10 -8.00
N SER A 65 -8.78 2.14 -8.46
CA SER A 65 -9.39 0.94 -9.04
C SER A 65 -8.66 0.55 -10.33
N GLN A 66 -8.71 -0.73 -10.69
CA GLN A 66 -8.07 -1.23 -11.92
C GLN A 66 -8.62 -0.53 -13.18
N ALA A 67 -9.89 -0.13 -13.16
CA ALA A 67 -10.49 0.63 -14.26
C ALA A 67 -9.90 2.05 -14.38
N GLU A 68 -9.57 2.69 -13.26
CA GLU A 68 -8.96 4.03 -13.24
C GLU A 68 -7.49 3.99 -13.61
N SER A 69 -6.75 2.95 -13.23
CA SER A 69 -5.34 2.81 -13.63
C SER A 69 -5.23 2.64 -15.15
N VAL A 70 -6.04 1.76 -15.75
CA VAL A 70 -6.05 1.53 -17.20
C VAL A 70 -6.42 2.81 -17.98
N ARG A 71 -7.39 3.59 -17.47
CA ARG A 71 -7.76 4.87 -18.08
C ARG A 71 -6.61 5.88 -18.05
N ARG A 72 -5.87 5.97 -16.93
CA ARG A 72 -4.72 6.86 -16.81
C ARG A 72 -3.60 6.44 -17.75
N ASP A 73 -3.29 5.15 -17.82
CA ASP A 73 -2.25 4.64 -18.72
C ASP A 73 -2.59 4.91 -20.20
N ALA A 74 -3.86 4.77 -20.58
CA ALA A 74 -4.34 5.11 -21.92
C ALA A 74 -4.22 6.62 -22.22
N LEU A 75 -4.49 7.49 -21.23
CA LEU A 75 -4.33 8.94 -21.38
C LEU A 75 -2.85 9.31 -21.55
N PHE A 76 -1.97 8.77 -20.71
CA PHE A 76 -0.52 9.01 -20.82
C PHE A 76 0.03 8.54 -22.17
N SER A 77 -0.43 7.40 -22.69
CA SER A 77 -0.02 6.92 -24.01
C SER A 77 -0.52 7.81 -25.16
N LYS A 78 -1.69 8.43 -25.01
CA LYS A 78 -2.28 9.29 -26.05
C LYS A 78 -1.59 10.66 -26.12
N GLU A 79 -1.21 11.21 -24.96
CA GLU A 79 -0.44 12.46 -24.89
C GLU A 79 0.96 12.29 -25.48
N ALA A 80 1.61 11.14 -25.23
CA ALA A 80 2.92 10.83 -25.81
C ALA A 80 2.90 10.72 -27.34
N GLN A 81 1.78 10.26 -27.93
CA GLN A 81 1.64 10.15 -29.39
C GLN A 81 1.38 11.49 -30.07
N LEU A 82 0.59 12.38 -29.45
CA LEU A 82 0.27 13.70 -30.01
C LEU A 82 1.49 14.65 -30.05
N GLY A 83 2.42 14.50 -29.12
CA GLY A 83 3.66 15.28 -29.10
C GLY A 83 4.70 14.88 -30.16
N TYR A 84 4.49 13.76 -30.87
CA TYR A 84 5.47 13.20 -31.81
C TYR A 84 5.15 13.46 -33.30
N VAL A 85 3.97 14.01 -33.61
CA VAL A 85 3.48 14.17 -35.01
C VAL A 85 3.76 15.57 -35.58
N ALA A 86 4.38 16.46 -34.80
CA ALA A 86 4.72 17.81 -35.22
C ALA A 86 6.24 17.97 -35.38
N ASP A 87 6.83 17.29 -36.37
CA ASP A 87 8.13 17.60 -37.02
C ASP A 87 8.19 16.95 -38.41
#